data_AF-A0A4Y3QHH6-F1
#
_entry.id   AF-A0A4Y3QHH6-F1
#
_cell.length_a   1.000
_cell.length_b   1.000
_cell.length_c   1.000
_cell.angle_alpha   90.00
_cell.angle_beta   90.00
_cell.angle_gamma   90.00
#
_symmetry.space_group_name_H-M   'P 1'
#
loop_
_entity.id
_entity.type
_entity.pdbx_description
1 polymer ?
#
loop_
_entity_poly.entity_id
_entity_poly.type
_entity_poly.pdbx_seq_one_letter_code
_entity_poly.pdbx_strand_id
1 'polypeptide(L)'
;MAGFWGKRKREEQDAADADLARRAELAIVAADERVRLTSDELDFARAELGDKATEDLAAALESVRTHLAEAFQLHQLNHDEIPDTKEELRTRNARIIQLSEWAEDLLEERTQVLQPKIDAVRRAPETLARVRADRDRLAQRIPNAREVVDRLSRRYSDSALSQIGGNPEEIEQLLDFAVHTASVSERRREAGQREQASVALEAATEAVRRAESLLDAVDTFEIEALRAESTLAAVVDDSRNDLIEARMGAQTPAVVQAMATLQQALTALPASGSRSDPFQALSSLRQANADLDLARERAARPVPSQDQVEHAIDDADRQLAVARGLITGHRGWIGADARTRFVEAERLRAGLPLGPVPEDQRETALATARRAGALASEALQIAQRDIEQSRPNDWGNDGRGGGYGRGGGMGGGNMVGGMLGGLVIGSLLGDIFDG
;
A
#
# COMPACT_ATOMS: atom_id res chain seq x y z
N MET A 1 3.57 64.56 -40.98
CA MET A 1 3.17 63.53 -40.00
C MET A 1 4.28 62.54 -39.64
N ALA A 2 5.33 62.32 -40.45
CA ALA A 2 6.41 61.36 -40.16
C ALA A 2 7.40 61.77 -39.04
N GLY A 3 7.58 63.07 -38.78
CA GLY A 3 8.54 63.56 -37.77
C GLY A 3 8.11 63.39 -36.30
N PHE A 4 6.80 63.32 -36.04
CA PHE A 4 6.27 63.19 -34.67
C PHE A 4 6.43 61.76 -34.14
N TRP A 5 6.23 60.75 -34.99
CA TRP A 5 6.44 59.34 -34.67
C TRP A 5 7.92 59.00 -34.41
N GLY A 6 8.85 59.57 -35.19
CA GLY A 6 10.30 59.36 -35.00
C GLY A 6 10.90 60.10 -33.80
N LYS A 7 10.20 61.11 -33.26
CA LYS A 7 10.60 61.81 -32.03
C LYS A 7 10.13 61.04 -30.79
N ARG A 8 8.87 60.60 -30.80
CA ARG A 8 8.28 59.74 -29.76
C ARG A 8 9.03 58.41 -29.59
N LYS A 9 9.39 57.75 -30.70
CA LYS A 9 10.18 56.52 -30.68
C LYS A 9 11.60 56.71 -30.10
N ARG A 10 12.21 57.87 -30.29
CA ARG A 10 13.52 58.21 -29.70
C ARG A 10 13.40 58.51 -28.21
N GLU A 11 12.38 59.25 -27.80
CA GLU A 11 12.09 59.51 -26.38
C GLU A 11 11.78 58.21 -25.62
N GLU A 12 11.03 57.28 -26.21
CA GLU A 12 10.79 55.94 -25.65
C GLU A 12 12.06 55.11 -25.53
N GLN A 13 12.95 55.14 -26.55
CA GLN A 13 14.23 54.44 -26.51
C GLN A 13 15.20 55.02 -25.47
N ASP A 14 15.27 56.35 -25.35
CA ASP A 14 16.12 57.02 -24.37
C ASP A 14 15.65 56.75 -22.94
N ALA A 15 14.33 56.67 -22.73
CA ALA A 15 13.76 56.24 -21.45
C ALA A 15 14.08 54.78 -21.12
N ALA A 16 14.01 53.88 -22.11
CA ALA A 16 14.38 52.47 -21.93
C ALA A 16 15.86 52.28 -21.61
N ASP A 17 16.75 53.06 -22.25
CA ASP A 17 18.19 53.01 -22.00
C ASP A 17 18.53 53.50 -20.59
N ALA A 18 17.86 54.58 -20.14
CA ALA A 18 18.01 55.10 -18.78
C ALA A 18 17.50 54.11 -17.73
N ASP A 19 16.41 53.38 -18.02
CA ASP A 19 15.91 52.31 -17.14
C ASP A 19 16.90 51.14 -17.06
N LEU A 20 17.45 50.71 -18.20
CA LEU A 20 18.45 49.66 -18.27
C LEU A 20 19.73 50.01 -17.48
N ALA A 21 20.21 51.26 -17.61
CA ALA A 21 21.35 51.75 -16.85
C ALA A 21 21.09 51.72 -15.33
N ARG A 22 19.92 52.23 -14.90
CA ARG A 22 19.51 52.19 -13.49
C ARG A 22 19.42 50.75 -12.97
N ARG A 23 18.88 49.82 -13.76
CA ARG A 23 18.82 48.40 -13.40
C ARG A 23 20.21 47.78 -13.25
N ALA A 24 21.15 48.12 -14.14
CA ALA A 24 22.53 47.66 -14.04
C ALA A 24 23.22 48.17 -12.77
N GLU A 25 23.03 49.45 -12.41
CA GLU A 25 23.52 50.03 -11.16
C GLU A 25 22.95 49.34 -9.92
N LEU A 26 21.65 49.06 -9.90
CA LEU A 26 21.03 48.36 -8.78
C LEU A 26 21.51 46.91 -8.68
N ALA A 27 21.63 46.22 -9.80
CA ALA A 27 22.05 44.81 -9.84
C ALA A 27 23.49 44.63 -9.35
N ILE A 28 24.42 45.49 -9.80
CA ILE A 28 25.83 45.37 -9.38
C ILE A 28 26.01 45.65 -7.88
N VAL A 29 25.24 46.60 -7.32
CA VAL A 29 25.25 46.89 -5.88
C VAL A 29 24.64 45.73 -5.08
N ALA A 30 23.53 45.15 -5.55
CA ALA A 30 22.91 43.99 -4.90
C ALA A 30 23.84 42.78 -4.87
N ALA A 31 24.52 42.50 -6.00
CA ALA A 31 25.49 41.41 -6.09
C ALA A 31 26.74 41.63 -5.21
N ASP A 32 27.25 42.87 -5.10
CA ASP A 32 28.36 43.20 -4.20
C ASP A 32 27.98 43.00 -2.73
N GLU A 33 26.81 43.48 -2.32
CA GLU A 33 26.30 43.26 -0.97
C GLU A 33 26.08 41.76 -0.69
N ARG A 34 25.61 41.00 -1.69
CA ARG A 34 25.47 39.55 -1.58
C ARG A 34 26.82 38.86 -1.40
N VAL A 35 27.87 39.29 -2.10
CA VAL A 35 29.25 38.78 -1.88
C VAL A 35 29.72 39.07 -0.47
N ARG A 36 29.48 40.28 0.04
CA ARG A 36 29.86 40.68 1.39
C ARG A 36 29.20 39.77 2.44
N LEU A 37 27.87 39.65 2.39
CA LEU A 37 27.09 38.82 3.32
C LEU A 37 27.48 37.34 3.23
N THR A 38 27.68 36.82 2.01
CA THR A 38 28.05 35.42 1.82
C THR A 38 29.49 35.16 2.27
N SER A 39 30.38 36.15 2.19
CA SER A 39 31.74 36.05 2.73
C SER A 39 31.73 35.98 4.26
N ASP A 40 30.95 36.86 4.92
CA ASP A 40 30.78 36.83 6.39
C ASP A 40 30.22 35.47 6.86
N GLU A 41 29.23 34.92 6.13
CA GLU A 41 28.65 33.62 6.41
C GLU A 41 29.63 32.46 6.17
N LEU A 42 30.44 32.53 5.09
CA LEU A 42 31.48 31.56 4.81
C LEU A 42 32.53 31.52 5.92
N ASP A 43 32.95 32.66 6.45
CA ASP A 43 33.94 32.73 7.52
C ASP A 43 33.41 32.04 8.79
N PHE A 44 32.15 32.30 9.16
CA PHE A 44 31.47 31.60 10.24
C PHE A 44 31.39 30.09 9.96
N ALA A 45 30.89 29.69 8.79
CA ALA A 45 30.74 28.30 8.42
C ALA A 45 32.09 27.55 8.38
N ARG A 46 33.17 28.22 7.99
CA ARG A 46 34.51 27.63 7.98
C ARG A 46 35.02 27.41 9.41
N ALA A 47 34.77 28.37 10.30
CA ALA A 47 35.09 28.27 11.72
C ALA A 47 34.28 27.19 12.46
N GLU A 48 33.08 26.85 11.99
CA GLU A 48 32.16 25.93 12.69
C GLU A 48 31.95 24.57 12.01
N LEU A 49 32.07 24.47 10.68
CA LEU A 49 31.84 23.27 9.86
C LEU A 49 33.13 22.78 9.20
N GLY A 50 33.90 23.70 8.59
CA GLY A 50 35.28 23.47 8.16
C GLY A 50 35.50 23.42 6.69
N ASP A 51 36.77 23.51 6.33
CA ASP A 51 37.21 23.77 4.97
C ASP A 51 36.55 22.85 3.94
N LYS A 52 36.51 21.53 4.23
CA LYS A 52 35.89 20.54 3.37
C LYS A 52 34.38 20.74 3.20
N ALA A 53 33.67 21.11 4.26
CA ALA A 53 32.22 21.32 4.21
C ALA A 53 31.84 22.63 3.52
N THR A 54 32.76 23.59 3.45
CA THR A 54 32.57 24.93 2.88
C THR A 54 33.24 25.12 1.52
N GLU A 55 33.88 24.10 0.98
CA GLU A 55 34.71 24.17 -0.23
C GLU A 55 33.93 24.70 -1.44
N ASP A 56 32.72 24.19 -1.68
CA ASP A 56 31.89 24.60 -2.81
C ASP A 56 31.46 26.07 -2.74
N LEU A 57 31.10 26.56 -1.54
CA LEU A 57 30.72 27.96 -1.34
C LEU A 57 31.93 28.89 -1.50
N ALA A 58 33.10 28.47 -1.01
CA ALA A 58 34.35 29.21 -1.20
C ALA A 58 34.72 29.30 -2.67
N ALA A 59 34.64 28.20 -3.43
CA ALA A 59 34.90 28.19 -4.86
C ALA A 59 33.91 29.07 -5.65
N ALA A 60 32.63 29.04 -5.28
CA ALA A 60 31.61 29.89 -5.88
C ALA A 60 31.88 31.38 -5.62
N LEU A 61 32.24 31.76 -4.39
CA LEU A 61 32.61 33.13 -4.04
C LEU A 61 33.79 33.65 -4.85
N GLU A 62 34.84 32.85 -5.03
CA GLU A 62 35.99 33.25 -5.86
C GLU A 62 35.62 33.43 -7.34
N SER A 63 34.77 32.54 -7.87
CA SER A 63 34.23 32.67 -9.23
C SER A 63 33.41 33.95 -9.39
N VAL A 64 32.54 34.25 -8.42
CA VAL A 64 31.72 35.46 -8.40
C VAL A 64 32.56 36.72 -8.30
N ARG A 65 33.57 36.76 -7.43
CA ARG A 65 34.51 37.90 -7.32
C ARG A 65 35.19 38.21 -8.64
N THR A 66 35.59 37.17 -9.39
CA THR A 66 36.22 37.33 -10.70
C THR A 66 35.27 37.97 -11.73
N HIS A 67 34.02 37.51 -11.79
CA HIS A 67 33.03 38.00 -12.75
C HIS A 67 32.42 39.35 -12.36
N LEU A 68 32.30 39.65 -11.06
CA LEU A 68 31.90 40.98 -10.62
C LEU A 68 32.98 42.03 -10.90
N ALA A 69 34.26 41.65 -10.86
CA ALA A 69 35.33 42.55 -11.32
C ALA A 69 35.14 42.95 -12.80
N GLU A 70 34.70 42.04 -13.68
CA GLU A 70 34.30 42.36 -15.06
C GLU A 70 33.12 43.34 -15.07
N ALA A 71 32.08 43.09 -14.27
CA ALA A 71 30.92 43.99 -14.20
C ALA A 71 31.30 45.42 -13.75
N PHE A 72 32.18 45.55 -12.74
CA PHE A 72 32.67 46.85 -12.29
C PHE A 72 33.54 47.56 -13.35
N GLN A 73 34.35 46.81 -14.10
CA GLN A 73 35.11 47.37 -15.23
C GLN A 73 34.18 47.89 -16.33
N LEU A 74 33.12 47.15 -16.67
CA LEU A 74 32.12 47.58 -17.64
C LEU A 74 31.36 48.81 -17.16
N HIS A 75 31.02 48.87 -15.86
CA HIS A 75 30.37 50.03 -15.26
C HIS A 75 31.29 51.26 -15.29
N GLN A 76 32.59 51.10 -15.04
CA GLN A 76 33.58 52.18 -15.13
C GLN A 76 33.69 52.73 -16.55
N LEU A 77 33.71 51.86 -17.57
CA LEU A 77 33.76 52.28 -18.98
C LEU A 77 32.53 53.10 -19.38
N ASN A 78 31.34 52.72 -18.91
CA ASN A 78 30.11 53.47 -19.18
C ASN A 78 30.12 54.92 -18.61
N HIS A 79 31.05 55.24 -17.71
CA HIS A 79 31.18 56.51 -17.01
C HIS A 79 32.51 57.22 -17.27
N ASP A 80 33.28 56.79 -18.27
CA ASP A 80 34.55 57.42 -18.58
C ASP A 80 34.37 58.74 -19.39
N GLU A 81 35.48 59.42 -19.69
CA GLU A 81 35.45 60.70 -20.41
C GLU A 81 35.24 60.53 -21.93
N ILE A 82 35.22 59.30 -22.44
CA ILE A 82 35.12 58.97 -23.86
C ILE A 82 33.64 58.69 -24.18
N PRO A 83 32.99 59.47 -25.06
CA PRO A 83 31.58 59.25 -25.38
C PRO A 83 31.36 57.91 -26.11
N ASP A 84 30.70 56.96 -25.43
CA ASP A 84 30.25 55.70 -26.04
C ASP A 84 29.01 55.88 -26.93
N THR A 85 28.80 54.93 -27.83
CA THR A 85 27.54 54.81 -28.57
C THR A 85 26.43 54.26 -27.65
N LYS A 86 25.17 54.59 -27.95
CA LYS A 86 24.01 54.05 -27.22
C LYS A 86 23.92 52.52 -27.28
N GLU A 87 24.42 51.91 -28.36
CA GLU A 87 24.44 50.46 -28.54
C GLU A 87 25.49 49.78 -27.66
N GLU A 88 26.66 50.40 -27.49
CA GLU A 88 27.69 49.93 -26.54
C GLU A 88 27.19 50.01 -25.10
N LEU A 89 26.57 51.13 -24.69
CA LEU A 89 25.99 51.29 -23.36
C LEU A 89 24.92 50.23 -23.06
N ARG A 90 24.01 49.96 -24.01
CA ARG A 90 23.00 48.90 -23.87
C ARG A 90 23.65 47.53 -23.67
N THR A 91 24.65 47.21 -24.48
CA THR A 91 25.34 45.91 -24.44
C THR A 91 26.05 45.72 -23.11
N ARG A 92 26.78 46.74 -22.64
CA ARG A 92 27.49 46.69 -21.35
C ARG A 92 26.54 46.65 -20.16
N ASN A 93 25.48 47.47 -20.14
CA ASN A 93 24.48 47.42 -19.06
C ASN A 93 23.75 46.07 -19.01
N ALA A 94 23.39 45.49 -20.17
CA ALA A 94 22.82 44.15 -20.21
C ALA A 94 23.80 43.08 -19.68
N ARG A 95 25.10 43.21 -19.99
CA ARG A 95 26.14 42.32 -19.48
C ARG A 95 26.36 42.46 -17.98
N ILE A 96 26.34 43.69 -17.44
CA ILE A 96 26.42 43.95 -15.99
C ILE A 96 25.26 43.27 -15.27
N ILE A 97 24.03 43.42 -15.76
CA ILE A 97 22.84 42.76 -15.21
C ILE A 97 23.03 41.24 -15.25
N GLN A 98 23.41 40.67 -16.40
CA GLN A 98 23.62 39.23 -16.54
C GLN A 98 24.66 38.67 -15.54
N LEU A 99 25.79 39.37 -15.37
CA LEU A 99 26.85 38.95 -14.45
C LEU A 99 26.39 39.04 -12.99
N SER A 100 25.62 40.09 -12.65
CA SER A 100 25.10 40.33 -11.30
C SER A 100 24.02 39.30 -10.93
N GLU A 101 23.07 39.05 -11.83
CA GLU A 101 22.02 38.04 -11.64
C GLU A 101 22.64 36.63 -11.51
N TRP A 102 23.60 36.27 -12.37
CA TRP A 102 24.32 35.00 -12.24
C TRP A 102 25.07 34.87 -10.90
N ALA A 103 25.67 35.95 -10.42
CA ALA A 103 26.36 35.97 -9.14
C ALA A 103 25.41 35.74 -7.97
N GLU A 104 24.26 36.43 -7.95
CA GLU A 104 23.24 36.24 -6.93
C GLU A 104 22.69 34.81 -6.94
N ASP A 105 22.32 34.29 -8.11
CA ASP A 105 21.78 32.94 -8.28
C ASP A 105 22.77 31.87 -7.80
N LEU A 106 24.03 31.96 -8.21
CA LEU A 106 25.06 30.99 -7.82
C LEU A 106 25.32 31.01 -6.31
N LEU A 107 25.41 32.20 -5.69
CA LEU A 107 25.62 32.30 -4.24
C LEU A 107 24.40 31.83 -3.46
N GLU A 108 23.19 32.09 -3.94
CA GLU A 108 21.95 31.58 -3.33
C GLU A 108 21.89 30.05 -3.37
N GLU A 109 22.13 29.43 -4.53
CA GLU A 109 22.14 27.97 -4.68
C GLU A 109 23.10 27.31 -3.68
N ARG A 110 24.34 27.84 -3.58
CA ARG A 110 25.37 27.28 -2.69
C ARG A 110 25.07 27.53 -1.22
N THR A 111 24.52 28.70 -0.89
CA THR A 111 24.14 29.03 0.49
C THR A 111 23.00 28.15 0.96
N GLN A 112 21.98 27.90 0.15
CA GLN A 112 20.85 27.04 0.51
C GLN A 112 21.25 25.61 0.87
N VAL A 113 22.27 25.05 0.21
CA VAL A 113 22.79 23.71 0.53
C VAL A 113 23.49 23.67 1.91
N LEU A 114 24.18 24.76 2.27
CA LEU A 114 24.95 24.84 3.51
C LEU A 114 24.10 25.31 4.70
N GLN A 115 23.04 26.07 4.45
CA GLN A 115 22.19 26.72 5.46
C GLN A 115 21.70 25.76 6.56
N PRO A 116 21.18 24.55 6.27
CA PRO A 116 20.71 23.65 7.33
C PRO A 116 21.82 23.24 8.32
N LYS A 117 23.07 23.11 7.84
CA LYS A 117 24.22 22.76 8.68
C LYS A 117 24.65 23.95 9.55
N ILE A 118 24.66 25.15 8.97
CA ILE A 118 24.94 26.40 9.70
C ILE A 118 23.90 26.59 10.82
N ASP A 119 22.62 26.44 10.49
CA ASP A 119 21.52 26.57 11.45
C ASP A 119 21.60 25.53 12.56
N ALA A 120 22.05 24.31 12.27
CA ALA A 120 22.27 23.27 13.26
C ALA A 120 23.39 23.66 14.24
N VAL A 121 24.51 24.19 13.74
CA VAL A 121 25.62 24.61 14.61
C VAL A 121 25.24 25.83 15.45
N ARG A 122 24.58 26.83 14.87
CA ARG A 122 24.09 28.01 15.61
C ARG A 122 23.18 27.60 16.78
N ARG A 123 22.32 26.61 16.57
CA ARG A 123 21.40 26.08 17.60
C ARG A 123 22.03 25.06 18.53
N ALA A 124 23.28 24.63 18.31
CA ALA A 124 23.90 23.59 19.12
C ALA A 124 24.01 23.97 20.61
N PRO A 125 24.45 25.20 20.99
CA PRO A 125 24.51 25.60 22.40
C PRO A 125 23.13 25.61 23.07
N GLU A 126 22.11 26.12 22.38
CA GLU A 126 20.74 26.14 22.88
C GLU A 126 20.19 24.72 23.04
N THR A 127 20.49 23.83 22.10
CA THR A 127 20.08 22.42 22.15
C THR A 127 20.75 21.69 23.31
N LEU A 128 22.05 21.94 23.57
CA LEU A 128 22.76 21.39 24.72
C LEU A 128 22.16 21.87 26.05
N ALA A 129 21.84 23.16 26.15
CA ALA A 129 21.18 23.72 27.33
C ALA A 129 19.80 23.08 27.54
N ARG A 130 19.03 22.90 26.45
CA ARG A 130 17.73 22.22 26.49
C ARG A 130 17.85 20.77 26.95
N VAL A 131 18.79 19.99 26.43
CA VAL A 131 19.02 18.60 26.88
C VAL A 131 19.24 18.52 28.39
N ARG A 132 20.02 19.43 28.96
CA ARG A 132 20.27 19.49 30.42
C ARG A 132 19.01 19.86 31.20
N ALA A 133 18.29 20.87 30.75
CA ALA A 133 17.04 21.32 31.38
C ALA A 133 15.95 20.24 31.31
N ASP A 134 15.81 19.58 30.16
CA ASP A 134 14.88 18.47 29.97
C ASP A 134 15.27 17.29 30.86
N ARG A 135 16.57 16.98 31.00
CA ARG A 135 17.01 15.97 31.96
C ARG A 135 16.53 16.27 33.37
N ASP A 136 16.74 17.49 33.86
CA ASP A 136 16.32 17.87 35.21
C ASP A 136 14.79 17.81 35.36
N ARG A 137 14.04 18.26 34.35
CA ARG A 137 12.57 18.18 34.31
C ARG A 137 12.08 16.73 34.38
N LEU A 138 12.60 15.86 33.53
CA LEU A 138 12.15 14.47 33.43
C LEU A 138 12.58 13.64 34.65
N ALA A 139 13.77 13.90 35.20
CA ALA A 139 14.24 13.23 36.41
C ALA A 139 13.29 13.43 37.62
N GLN A 140 12.64 14.60 37.72
CA GLN A 140 11.65 14.87 38.77
C GLN A 140 10.39 14.00 38.67
N ARG A 141 10.08 13.46 37.47
CA ARG A 141 8.92 12.58 37.24
C ARG A 141 9.19 11.11 37.58
N ILE A 142 10.45 10.68 37.63
CA ILE A 142 10.83 9.27 37.83
C ILE A 142 10.25 8.68 39.14
N PRO A 143 10.30 9.35 40.31
CA PRO A 143 9.71 8.80 41.53
C PRO A 143 8.21 8.52 41.41
N ASN A 144 7.46 9.42 40.76
CA ASN A 144 6.05 9.22 40.51
C ASN A 144 5.81 8.06 39.54
N ALA A 145 6.59 7.95 38.47
CA ALA A 145 6.50 6.82 37.53
C ALA A 145 6.72 5.47 38.24
N ARG A 146 7.68 5.39 39.20
CA ARG A 146 7.88 4.20 40.03
C ARG A 146 6.66 3.88 40.90
N GLU A 147 6.07 4.88 41.53
CA GLU A 147 4.83 4.70 42.32
C GLU A 147 3.64 4.26 41.46
N VAL A 148 3.52 4.77 40.24
CA VAL A 148 2.50 4.36 39.27
C VAL A 148 2.69 2.90 38.88
N VAL A 149 3.91 2.50 38.49
CA VAL A 149 4.22 1.11 38.15
C VAL A 149 3.96 0.17 39.34
N ASP A 150 4.38 0.53 40.56
CA ASP A 150 4.10 -0.27 41.76
C ASP A 150 2.60 -0.42 42.01
N ARG A 151 1.83 0.66 41.90
CA ARG A 151 0.36 0.63 42.01
C ARG A 151 -0.25 -0.31 40.97
N LEU A 152 0.17 -0.19 39.71
CA LEU A 152 -0.34 -1.00 38.60
C LEU A 152 0.03 -2.49 38.76
N SER A 153 1.19 -2.81 39.34
CA SER A 153 1.63 -4.20 39.61
C SER A 153 0.73 -4.98 40.57
N ARG A 154 -0.05 -4.26 41.38
CA ARG A 154 -1.04 -4.84 42.29
C ARG A 154 -2.35 -5.17 41.58
N ARG A 155 -2.63 -4.53 40.44
CA ARG A 155 -3.88 -4.68 39.67
C ARG A 155 -3.71 -5.56 38.43
N TYR A 156 -2.60 -5.42 37.73
CA TYR A 156 -2.33 -6.09 36.45
C TYR A 156 -1.27 -7.18 36.60
N SER A 157 -1.31 -8.17 35.71
CA SER A 157 -0.29 -9.22 35.67
C SER A 157 1.06 -8.68 35.17
N ASP A 158 2.13 -9.44 35.44
CA ASP A 158 3.48 -9.09 34.98
C ASP A 158 3.55 -9.06 33.44
N SER A 159 2.76 -9.89 32.74
CA SER A 159 2.65 -9.86 31.28
C SER A 159 2.08 -8.55 30.75
N ALA A 160 1.05 -8.01 31.41
CA ALA A 160 0.41 -6.76 31.03
C ALA A 160 1.37 -5.58 31.21
N LEU A 161 2.18 -5.62 32.27
CA LEU A 161 3.14 -4.58 32.60
C LEU A 161 4.49 -4.73 31.89
N SER A 162 4.68 -5.78 31.09
CA SER A 162 5.95 -6.04 30.40
C SER A 162 6.51 -4.84 29.61
N GLN A 163 5.62 -3.97 29.10
CA GLN A 163 6.00 -2.78 28.33
C GLN A 163 6.34 -1.54 29.17
N ILE A 164 5.96 -1.51 30.45
CA ILE A 164 6.14 -0.33 31.31
C ILE A 164 6.89 -0.61 32.61
N GLY A 165 7.02 -1.88 33.01
CA GLY A 165 7.52 -2.27 34.32
C GLY A 165 8.99 -1.87 34.57
N GLY A 166 9.81 -1.88 33.53
CA GLY A 166 11.22 -1.46 33.59
C GLY A 166 11.48 -0.03 33.10
N ASN A 167 10.43 0.70 32.70
CA ASN A 167 10.59 2.03 32.12
C ASN A 167 11.28 3.01 33.08
N PRO A 168 10.94 3.09 34.39
CA PRO A 168 11.58 4.05 35.29
C PRO A 168 13.11 3.92 35.34
N GLU A 169 13.63 2.69 35.35
CA GLU A 169 15.06 2.41 35.36
C GLU A 169 15.68 2.71 33.99
N GLU A 170 15.01 2.39 32.89
CA GLU A 170 15.47 2.72 31.54
C GLU A 170 15.51 4.24 31.30
N ILE A 171 14.52 4.98 31.79
CA ILE A 171 14.46 6.45 31.75
C ILE A 171 15.69 7.03 32.45
N GLU A 172 16.01 6.57 33.66
CA GLU A 172 17.19 7.04 34.41
C GLU A 172 18.49 6.83 33.61
N GLN A 173 18.68 5.65 33.03
CA GLN A 173 19.85 5.34 32.19
C GLN A 173 19.92 6.22 30.92
N LEU A 174 18.78 6.47 30.27
CA LEU A 174 18.71 7.32 29.09
C LEU A 174 19.06 8.78 29.42
N LEU A 175 18.58 9.27 30.57
CA LEU A 175 18.87 10.63 31.03
C LEU A 175 20.36 10.81 31.38
N ASP A 176 20.97 9.83 32.04
CA ASP A 176 22.41 9.83 32.33
C ASP A 176 23.23 9.77 31.04
N PHE A 177 22.82 8.91 30.10
CA PHE A 177 23.43 8.82 28.77
C PHE A 177 23.32 10.15 28.01
N ALA A 178 22.17 10.82 28.08
CA ALA A 178 21.96 12.11 27.42
C ALA A 178 22.93 13.18 27.94
N VAL A 179 23.09 13.30 29.26
CA VAL A 179 24.01 14.28 29.87
C VAL A 179 25.47 13.95 29.56
N HIS A 180 25.84 12.67 29.63
CA HIS A 180 27.18 12.22 29.28
C HIS A 180 27.50 12.60 27.83
N THR A 181 26.59 12.28 26.91
CA THR A 181 26.80 12.48 25.47
C THR A 181 26.74 13.96 25.09
N ALA A 182 25.91 14.77 25.74
CA ALA A 182 25.95 16.24 25.62
C ALA A 182 27.32 16.80 26.02
N SER A 183 27.91 16.29 27.11
CA SER A 183 29.25 16.69 27.55
C SER A 183 30.35 16.21 26.57
N VAL A 184 30.16 15.06 25.92
CA VAL A 184 31.04 14.61 24.82
C VAL A 184 30.94 15.57 23.64
N SER A 185 29.74 15.98 23.25
CA SER A 185 29.52 16.92 22.14
C SER A 185 30.29 18.23 22.35
N GLU A 186 30.21 18.82 23.54
CA GLU A 186 30.96 20.04 23.89
C GLU A 186 32.47 19.86 23.73
N ARG A 187 33.04 18.82 24.35
CA ARG A 187 34.48 18.54 24.26
C ARG A 187 34.95 18.29 22.83
N ARG A 188 34.15 17.58 22.03
CA ARG A 188 34.46 17.33 20.61
C ARG A 188 34.42 18.62 19.80
N ARG A 189 33.47 19.50 20.08
CA ARG A 189 33.38 20.83 19.44
C ARG A 189 34.61 21.68 19.77
N GLU A 190 35.00 21.74 21.04
CA GLU A 190 36.22 22.45 21.49
C GLU A 190 37.50 21.89 20.87
N ALA A 191 37.55 20.58 20.61
CA ALA A 191 38.66 19.91 19.95
C ALA A 191 38.63 20.01 18.40
N GLY A 192 37.69 20.75 17.81
CA GLY A 192 37.53 20.89 16.36
C GLY A 192 36.93 19.65 15.65
N GLN A 193 36.42 18.68 16.41
CA GLN A 193 35.85 17.41 15.93
C GLN A 193 34.34 17.56 15.69
N ARG A 194 33.99 18.34 14.67
CA ARG A 194 32.63 18.88 14.44
C ARG A 194 31.60 17.82 14.10
N GLU A 195 31.94 16.88 13.22
CA GLU A 195 31.05 15.76 12.87
C GLU A 195 30.74 14.90 14.11
N GLN A 196 31.77 14.57 14.90
CA GLN A 196 31.61 13.80 16.13
C GLN A 196 30.80 14.57 17.18
N ALA A 197 30.95 15.90 17.25
CA ALA A 197 30.14 16.75 18.12
C ALA A 197 28.66 16.75 17.73
N SER A 198 28.33 16.83 16.44
CA SER A 198 26.96 16.77 15.93
C SER A 198 26.30 15.44 16.25
N VAL A 199 26.98 14.32 15.95
CA VAL A 199 26.47 12.97 16.25
C VAL A 199 26.20 12.79 17.74
N ALA A 200 27.09 13.29 18.60
CA ALA A 200 26.89 13.26 20.04
C ALA A 200 25.68 14.10 20.50
N LEU A 201 25.47 15.28 19.91
CA LEU A 201 24.32 16.12 20.23
C LEU A 201 22.99 15.49 19.80
N GLU A 202 22.95 14.88 18.62
CA GLU A 202 21.80 14.14 18.11
C GLU A 202 21.45 12.96 19.04
N ALA A 203 22.45 12.16 19.40
CA ALA A 203 22.26 11.03 20.32
C ALA A 203 21.77 11.48 21.71
N ALA A 204 22.27 12.60 22.23
CA ALA A 204 21.79 13.17 23.49
C ALA A 204 20.33 13.64 23.40
N THR A 205 19.97 14.29 22.31
CA THR A 205 18.60 14.77 22.05
C THR A 205 17.63 13.60 21.91
N GLU A 206 18.02 12.57 21.18
CA GLU A 206 17.20 11.36 20.98
C GLU A 206 17.00 10.58 22.28
N ALA A 207 18.02 10.50 23.14
CA ALA A 207 17.91 9.85 24.44
C ALA A 207 16.89 10.54 25.36
N VAL A 208 16.88 11.89 25.39
CA VAL A 208 15.84 12.66 26.11
C VAL A 208 14.45 12.39 25.53
N ARG A 209 14.31 12.41 24.21
CA ARG A 209 13.03 12.14 23.53
C ARG A 209 12.49 10.75 23.85
N ARG A 210 13.36 9.73 23.87
CA ARG A 210 13.00 8.37 24.26
C ARG A 210 12.58 8.30 25.73
N ALA A 211 13.33 8.94 26.63
CA ALA A 211 12.97 9.02 28.04
C ALA A 211 11.59 9.67 28.27
N GLU A 212 11.27 10.73 27.53
CA GLU A 212 9.95 11.38 27.56
C GLU A 212 8.85 10.43 27.07
N SER A 213 9.08 9.72 25.95
CA SER A 213 8.11 8.75 25.42
C SER A 213 7.85 7.59 26.38
N LEU A 214 8.87 7.12 27.11
CA LEU A 214 8.72 6.07 28.11
C LEU A 214 7.93 6.55 29.33
N LEU A 215 8.12 7.81 29.77
CA LEU A 215 7.32 8.42 30.84
C LEU A 215 5.86 8.54 30.42
N ASP A 216 5.61 9.01 29.20
CA ASP A 216 4.25 9.16 28.68
C ASP A 216 3.55 7.79 28.57
N ALA A 217 4.27 6.73 28.20
CA ALA A 217 3.73 5.37 28.19
C ALA A 217 3.31 4.89 29.60
N VAL A 218 4.06 5.24 30.66
CA VAL A 218 3.65 4.95 32.04
C VAL A 218 2.38 5.71 32.40
N ASP A 219 2.28 6.99 32.02
CA ASP A 219 1.15 7.85 32.33
C ASP A 219 -0.14 7.42 31.61
N THR A 220 -0.05 6.94 30.37
CA THR A 220 -1.23 6.55 29.58
C THR A 220 -1.69 5.11 29.83
N PHE A 221 -0.82 4.23 30.36
CA PHE A 221 -1.09 2.81 30.49
C PHE A 221 -2.40 2.50 31.23
N GLU A 222 -2.66 3.17 32.36
CA GLU A 222 -3.85 2.89 33.17
C GLU A 222 -5.15 3.17 32.39
N ILE A 223 -5.17 4.25 31.61
CA ILE A 223 -6.32 4.61 30.77
C ILE A 223 -6.52 3.56 29.66
N GLU A 224 -5.44 3.09 29.05
CA GLU A 224 -5.49 2.08 28.00
C GLU A 224 -5.94 0.72 28.55
N ALA A 225 -5.46 0.33 29.72
CA ALA A 225 -5.86 -0.89 30.40
C ALA A 225 -7.34 -0.86 30.79
N LEU A 226 -7.85 0.26 31.31
CA LEU A 226 -9.28 0.46 31.58
C LEU A 226 -10.15 0.37 30.31
N ARG A 227 -9.68 0.93 29.19
CA ARG A 227 -10.38 0.80 27.90
C ARG A 227 -10.39 -0.64 27.41
N ALA A 228 -9.27 -1.36 27.57
CA ALA A 228 -9.19 -2.78 27.22
C ALA A 228 -10.14 -3.62 28.09
N GLU A 229 -10.22 -3.36 29.41
CA GLU A 229 -11.18 -4.00 30.32
C GLU A 229 -12.64 -3.75 29.90
N SER A 230 -12.99 -2.49 29.61
CA SER A 230 -14.34 -2.14 29.16
C SER A 230 -14.70 -2.80 27.82
N THR A 231 -13.74 -2.88 26.90
CA THR A 231 -13.94 -3.52 25.60
C THR A 231 -14.06 -5.03 25.76
N LEU A 232 -13.23 -5.63 26.62
CA LEU A 232 -13.28 -7.06 26.91
C LEU A 232 -14.66 -7.46 27.46
N ALA A 233 -15.24 -6.67 28.35
CA ALA A 233 -16.59 -6.95 28.87
C ALA A 233 -17.64 -7.01 27.74
N ALA A 234 -17.63 -6.05 26.81
CA ALA A 234 -18.52 -6.05 25.66
C ALA A 234 -18.28 -7.27 24.74
N VAL A 235 -17.02 -7.56 24.42
CA VAL A 235 -16.67 -8.70 23.55
C VAL A 235 -17.06 -10.03 24.21
N VAL A 236 -16.98 -10.17 25.53
CA VAL A 236 -17.43 -11.37 26.24
C VAL A 236 -18.92 -11.61 26.06
N ASP A 237 -19.73 -10.57 26.17
CA ASP A 237 -21.19 -10.69 25.99
C ASP A 237 -21.54 -11.00 24.53
N ASP A 238 -20.88 -10.35 23.57
CA ASP A 238 -21.02 -10.64 22.15
C ASP A 238 -20.61 -12.09 21.82
N SER A 239 -19.43 -12.53 22.26
CA SER A 239 -18.94 -13.90 22.06
C SER A 239 -19.88 -14.97 22.61
N ARG A 240 -20.57 -14.71 23.73
CA ARG A 240 -21.57 -15.63 24.29
C ARG A 240 -22.79 -15.74 23.37
N ASN A 241 -23.25 -14.62 22.82
CA ASN A 241 -24.32 -14.60 21.84
C ASN A 241 -23.91 -15.30 20.55
N ASP A 242 -22.69 -15.04 20.04
CA ASP A 242 -22.15 -15.69 18.85
C ASP A 242 -22.08 -17.22 19.01
N LEU A 243 -21.71 -17.73 20.19
CA LEU A 243 -21.76 -19.16 20.48
C LEU A 243 -23.19 -19.71 20.48
N ILE A 244 -24.19 -18.95 20.92
CA ILE A 244 -25.60 -19.37 20.86
C ILE A 244 -26.05 -19.42 19.38
N GLU A 245 -25.76 -18.38 18.61
CA GLU A 245 -26.09 -18.34 17.18
C GLU A 245 -25.39 -19.46 16.40
N ALA A 246 -24.10 -19.67 16.66
CA ALA A 246 -23.31 -20.70 16.00
C ALA A 246 -23.86 -22.11 16.26
N ARG A 247 -24.42 -22.40 17.45
CA ARG A 247 -25.10 -23.68 17.76
C ARG A 247 -26.37 -23.90 16.92
N MET A 248 -27.04 -22.82 16.52
CA MET A 248 -28.25 -22.88 15.69
C MET A 248 -27.94 -22.97 14.18
N GLY A 249 -26.69 -22.72 13.80
CA GLY A 249 -26.20 -22.78 12.42
C GLY A 249 -25.63 -24.14 12.01
N ALA A 250 -24.97 -24.17 10.86
CA ALA A 250 -24.34 -25.37 10.30
C ALA A 250 -23.18 -25.88 11.18
N GLN A 251 -23.27 -27.15 11.62
CA GLN A 251 -22.31 -27.80 12.52
C GLN A 251 -21.21 -28.54 11.75
N THR A 252 -20.45 -27.83 10.91
CA THR A 252 -19.27 -28.43 10.26
C THR A 252 -18.16 -28.65 11.29
N PRO A 253 -17.24 -29.60 11.08
CA PRO A 253 -16.12 -29.82 12.02
C PRO A 253 -15.30 -28.55 12.31
N ALA A 254 -15.14 -27.68 11.32
CA ALA A 254 -14.46 -26.38 11.48
C ALA A 254 -15.23 -25.43 12.42
N VAL A 255 -16.56 -25.35 12.28
CA VAL A 255 -17.41 -24.52 13.17
C VAL A 255 -17.37 -25.07 14.59
N VAL A 256 -17.50 -26.38 14.77
CA VAL A 256 -17.45 -27.02 16.10
C VAL A 256 -16.10 -26.76 16.79
N GLN A 257 -14.99 -26.85 16.04
CA GLN A 257 -13.67 -26.57 16.57
C GLN A 257 -13.49 -25.09 16.94
N ALA A 258 -13.94 -24.16 16.08
CA ALA A 258 -13.86 -22.72 16.37
C ALA A 258 -14.70 -22.33 17.60
N MET A 259 -15.90 -22.92 17.74
CA MET A 259 -16.72 -22.75 18.95
C MET A 259 -16.03 -23.28 20.20
N ALA A 260 -15.34 -24.42 20.12
CA ALA A 260 -14.57 -24.97 21.23
C ALA A 260 -13.41 -24.04 21.62
N THR A 261 -12.66 -23.51 20.65
CA THR A 261 -11.60 -22.52 20.87
C THR A 261 -12.14 -21.25 21.54
N LEU A 262 -13.26 -20.71 21.06
CA LEU A 262 -13.88 -19.53 21.66
C LEU A 262 -14.37 -19.79 23.09
N GLN A 263 -14.98 -20.96 23.33
CA GLN A 263 -15.38 -21.38 24.68
C GLN A 263 -14.18 -21.54 25.62
N GLN A 264 -13.06 -22.06 25.12
CA GLN A 264 -11.80 -22.14 25.87
C GLN A 264 -11.26 -20.75 26.20
N ALA A 265 -11.25 -19.81 25.24
CA ALA A 265 -10.84 -18.44 25.49
C ALA A 265 -11.70 -17.75 26.56
N LEU A 266 -13.03 -17.94 26.51
CA LEU A 266 -13.96 -17.41 27.53
C LEU A 266 -13.75 -18.02 28.92
N THR A 267 -13.43 -19.30 28.99
CA THR A 267 -13.19 -19.99 30.28
C THR A 267 -11.81 -19.72 30.86
N ALA A 268 -10.84 -19.38 30.01
CA ALA A 268 -9.50 -18.95 30.42
C ALA A 268 -9.48 -17.53 30.99
N LEU A 269 -10.58 -16.78 30.89
CA LEU A 269 -10.65 -15.43 31.44
C LEU A 269 -10.46 -15.46 32.98
N PRO A 270 -9.60 -14.56 33.51
CA PRO A 270 -9.31 -14.53 34.93
C PRO A 270 -10.55 -14.19 35.76
N ALA A 271 -10.63 -14.78 36.96
CA ALA A 271 -11.69 -14.46 37.91
C ALA A 271 -11.61 -12.99 38.36
N SER A 272 -12.77 -12.39 38.66
CA SER A 272 -12.86 -11.01 39.15
C SER A 272 -11.96 -10.81 40.38
N GLY A 273 -11.14 -9.76 40.36
CA GLY A 273 -10.22 -9.42 41.46
C GLY A 273 -8.86 -10.12 41.41
N SER A 274 -8.58 -10.97 40.42
CA SER A 274 -7.23 -11.47 40.14
C SER A 274 -6.44 -10.50 39.25
N ARG A 275 -5.11 -10.54 39.34
CA ARG A 275 -4.23 -9.75 38.46
C ARG A 275 -4.32 -10.30 37.05
N SER A 276 -4.91 -9.53 36.14
CA SER A 276 -5.19 -9.95 34.77
C SER A 276 -4.38 -9.18 33.73
N ASP A 277 -4.27 -9.75 32.54
CA ASP A 277 -3.80 -9.07 31.33
C ASP A 277 -4.99 -8.76 30.42
N PRO A 278 -5.58 -7.55 30.49
CA PRO A 278 -6.74 -7.21 29.69
C PRO A 278 -6.40 -7.15 28.19
N PHE A 279 -5.15 -6.85 27.82
CA PHE A 279 -4.72 -6.76 26.43
C PHE A 279 -4.61 -8.13 25.79
N GLN A 280 -3.94 -9.07 26.47
CA GLN A 280 -3.82 -10.44 26.00
C GLN A 280 -5.20 -11.12 25.94
N ALA A 281 -6.02 -10.97 26.98
CA ALA A 281 -7.37 -11.54 27.03
C ALA A 281 -8.24 -11.04 25.87
N LEU A 282 -8.24 -9.71 25.62
CA LEU A 282 -8.97 -9.12 24.51
C LEU A 282 -8.45 -9.59 23.14
N SER A 283 -7.13 -9.70 22.97
CA SER A 283 -6.52 -10.19 21.73
C SER A 283 -6.91 -11.64 21.45
N SER A 284 -6.80 -12.52 22.45
CA SER A 284 -7.17 -13.93 22.31
C SER A 284 -8.66 -14.11 21.98
N LEU A 285 -9.54 -13.33 22.63
CA LEU A 285 -10.98 -13.43 22.40
C LEU A 285 -11.38 -12.91 21.01
N ARG A 286 -10.79 -11.79 20.56
CA ARG A 286 -10.99 -11.26 19.20
C ARG A 286 -10.54 -12.25 18.13
N GLN A 287 -9.38 -12.88 18.32
CA GLN A 287 -8.89 -13.90 17.39
C GLN A 287 -9.87 -15.07 17.30
N ALA A 288 -10.33 -15.59 18.44
CA ALA A 288 -11.27 -16.71 18.48
C ALA A 288 -12.63 -16.36 17.84
N ASN A 289 -13.14 -15.14 18.03
CA ASN A 289 -14.35 -14.67 17.34
C ASN A 289 -14.14 -14.62 15.82
N ALA A 290 -13.03 -14.03 15.36
CA ALA A 290 -12.73 -13.94 13.94
C ALA A 290 -12.61 -15.34 13.29
N ASP A 291 -12.01 -16.30 13.99
CA ASP A 291 -11.91 -17.69 13.53
C ASP A 291 -13.30 -18.37 13.45
N LEU A 292 -14.20 -18.09 14.41
CA LEU A 292 -15.57 -18.58 14.39
C LEU A 292 -16.38 -17.98 13.23
N ASP A 293 -16.27 -16.67 13.00
CA ASP A 293 -16.95 -15.99 11.90
C ASP A 293 -16.50 -16.52 10.54
N LEU A 294 -15.19 -16.70 10.36
CA LEU A 294 -14.64 -17.30 9.14
C LEU A 294 -15.14 -18.74 8.94
N ALA A 295 -15.21 -19.54 10.00
CA ALA A 295 -15.75 -20.90 9.93
C ALA A 295 -17.25 -20.92 9.58
N ARG A 296 -18.04 -20.01 10.15
CA ARG A 296 -19.47 -19.85 9.85
C ARG A 296 -19.70 -19.41 8.42
N GLU A 297 -18.92 -18.45 7.91
CA GLU A 297 -19.01 -17.98 6.53
C GLU A 297 -18.74 -19.13 5.55
N ARG A 298 -17.67 -19.90 5.78
CA ARG A 298 -17.35 -21.10 4.99
C ARG A 298 -18.43 -22.18 5.08
N ALA A 299 -19.09 -22.34 6.22
CA ALA A 299 -20.17 -23.29 6.37
C ALA A 299 -21.46 -22.86 5.64
N ALA A 300 -21.73 -21.55 5.59
CA ALA A 300 -22.86 -20.99 4.85
C ALA A 300 -22.64 -21.01 3.33
N ARG A 301 -21.38 -20.92 2.89
CA ARG A 301 -20.96 -20.98 1.49
C ARG A 301 -19.90 -22.08 1.31
N PRO A 302 -20.32 -23.36 1.35
CA PRO A 302 -19.38 -24.46 1.22
C PRO A 302 -18.76 -24.45 -0.19
N VAL A 303 -17.44 -24.36 -0.23
CA VAL A 303 -16.67 -24.53 -1.47
C VAL A 303 -16.93 -25.95 -2.01
N PRO A 304 -17.10 -26.13 -3.33
CA PRO A 304 -17.25 -27.46 -3.91
C PRO A 304 -16.11 -28.39 -3.51
N SER A 305 -16.45 -29.63 -3.19
CA SER A 305 -15.45 -30.67 -2.96
C SER A 305 -14.67 -30.98 -4.24
N GLN A 306 -13.44 -31.50 -4.09
CA GLN A 306 -12.63 -31.95 -5.21
C GLN A 306 -13.39 -32.97 -6.08
N ASP A 307 -14.04 -33.95 -5.45
CA ASP A 307 -14.83 -34.99 -6.13
C ASP A 307 -15.98 -34.39 -6.96
N GLN A 308 -16.65 -33.35 -6.46
CA GLN A 308 -17.70 -32.66 -7.22
C GLN A 308 -17.16 -31.96 -8.47
N VAL A 309 -15.96 -31.37 -8.38
CA VAL A 309 -15.30 -30.74 -9.54
C VAL A 309 -14.88 -31.82 -10.54
N GLU A 310 -14.26 -32.90 -10.08
CA GLU A 310 -13.82 -34.02 -10.92
C GLU A 310 -15.01 -34.67 -11.64
N HIS A 311 -16.10 -34.97 -10.94
CA HIS A 311 -17.30 -35.53 -11.56
C HIS A 311 -17.91 -34.61 -12.63
N ALA A 312 -17.87 -33.30 -12.44
CA ALA A 312 -18.36 -32.35 -13.46
C ALA A 312 -17.43 -32.28 -14.69
N ILE A 313 -16.12 -32.42 -14.48
CA ILE A 313 -15.13 -32.49 -15.58
C ILE A 313 -15.33 -33.79 -16.37
N ASP A 314 -15.44 -34.93 -15.69
CA ASP A 314 -15.68 -36.23 -16.31
C ASP A 314 -16.99 -36.25 -17.11
N ASP A 315 -18.03 -35.60 -16.59
CA ASP A 315 -19.30 -35.47 -17.30
C ASP A 315 -19.19 -34.62 -18.57
N ALA A 316 -18.49 -33.49 -18.49
CA ALA A 316 -18.19 -32.66 -19.66
C ALA A 316 -17.36 -33.43 -20.70
N ASP A 317 -16.38 -34.22 -20.28
CA ASP A 317 -15.54 -35.04 -21.15
C ASP A 317 -16.34 -36.13 -21.88
N ARG A 318 -17.25 -36.81 -21.17
CA ARG A 318 -18.17 -37.77 -21.80
C ARG A 318 -19.07 -37.10 -22.84
N GLN A 319 -19.67 -35.96 -22.51
CA GLN A 319 -20.55 -35.24 -23.44
C GLN A 319 -19.80 -34.73 -24.68
N LEU A 320 -18.57 -34.22 -24.49
CA LEU A 320 -17.68 -33.84 -25.59
C LEU A 320 -17.31 -35.04 -26.47
N ALA A 321 -17.01 -36.20 -25.89
CA ALA A 321 -16.70 -37.40 -26.66
C ALA A 321 -17.87 -37.85 -27.55
N VAL A 322 -19.09 -37.85 -27.01
CA VAL A 322 -20.31 -38.19 -27.77
C VAL A 322 -20.57 -37.17 -28.88
N ALA A 323 -20.53 -35.88 -28.57
CA ALA A 323 -20.72 -34.81 -29.55
C ALA A 323 -19.67 -34.88 -30.67
N ARG A 324 -18.39 -35.12 -30.33
CA ARG A 324 -17.29 -35.28 -31.29
C ARG A 324 -17.55 -36.41 -32.27
N GLY A 325 -17.99 -37.57 -31.75
CA GLY A 325 -18.29 -38.76 -32.55
C GLY A 325 -19.37 -38.47 -33.59
N LEU A 326 -20.50 -37.88 -33.15
CA LEU A 326 -21.60 -37.53 -34.05
C LEU A 326 -21.17 -36.49 -35.10
N ILE A 327 -20.50 -35.43 -34.67
CA ILE A 327 -20.05 -34.32 -35.52
C ILE A 327 -19.04 -34.78 -36.58
N THR A 328 -18.12 -35.66 -36.19
CA THR A 328 -17.11 -36.21 -37.11
C THR A 328 -17.71 -37.22 -38.08
N GLY A 329 -18.69 -38.02 -37.65
CA GLY A 329 -19.35 -39.02 -38.50
C GLY A 329 -20.23 -38.44 -39.60
N HIS A 330 -20.77 -37.22 -39.41
CA HIS A 330 -21.77 -36.64 -40.32
C HIS A 330 -21.40 -35.23 -40.79
N ARG A 331 -20.11 -35.01 -41.13
CA ARG A 331 -19.57 -33.68 -41.50
C ARG A 331 -20.27 -33.02 -42.69
N GLY A 332 -20.91 -33.76 -43.58
CA GLY A 332 -21.67 -33.16 -44.68
C GLY A 332 -23.05 -32.61 -44.28
N TRP A 333 -23.57 -33.02 -43.12
CA TRP A 333 -24.98 -32.89 -42.74
C TRP A 333 -25.17 -31.96 -41.54
N ILE A 334 -24.09 -31.54 -40.88
CA ILE A 334 -24.12 -30.76 -39.64
C ILE A 334 -23.70 -29.31 -39.90
N GLY A 335 -24.55 -28.38 -39.45
CA GLY A 335 -24.40 -26.94 -39.65
C GLY A 335 -23.34 -26.28 -38.77
N ALA A 336 -23.13 -24.98 -39.00
CA ALA A 336 -22.14 -24.16 -38.29
C ALA A 336 -22.47 -23.99 -36.79
N ASP A 337 -23.75 -24.00 -36.42
CA ASP A 337 -24.21 -23.73 -35.05
C ASP A 337 -23.83 -24.84 -34.06
N ALA A 338 -23.94 -26.11 -34.47
CA ALA A 338 -23.49 -27.25 -33.67
C ALA A 338 -21.96 -27.24 -33.50
N ARG A 339 -21.23 -26.93 -34.58
CA ARG A 339 -19.76 -26.85 -34.56
C ARG A 339 -19.25 -25.73 -33.68
N THR A 340 -19.91 -24.57 -33.72
CA THR A 340 -19.53 -23.40 -32.91
C THR A 340 -19.66 -23.71 -31.42
N ARG A 341 -20.79 -24.31 -31.00
CA ARG A 341 -20.99 -24.74 -29.60
C ARG A 341 -20.00 -25.81 -29.17
N PHE A 342 -19.70 -26.77 -30.05
CA PHE A 342 -18.73 -27.82 -29.78
C PHE A 342 -17.32 -27.24 -29.57
N VAL A 343 -16.86 -26.34 -30.44
CA VAL A 343 -15.54 -25.71 -30.32
C VAL A 343 -15.45 -24.86 -29.05
N GLU A 344 -16.50 -24.13 -28.68
CA GLU A 344 -16.50 -23.35 -27.43
C GLU A 344 -16.49 -24.28 -26.19
N ALA A 345 -17.20 -25.41 -26.23
CA ALA A 345 -17.12 -26.43 -25.19
C ALA A 345 -15.70 -27.00 -25.03
N GLU A 346 -15.01 -27.30 -26.15
CA GLU A 346 -13.61 -27.72 -26.15
C GLU A 346 -12.68 -26.64 -25.58
N ARG A 347 -12.90 -25.37 -25.94
CA ARG A 347 -12.12 -24.24 -25.43
C ARG A 347 -12.25 -24.10 -23.92
N LEU A 348 -13.47 -24.20 -23.38
CA LEU A 348 -13.70 -24.16 -21.94
C LEU A 348 -13.05 -25.36 -21.23
N ARG A 349 -13.16 -26.57 -21.80
CA ARG A 349 -12.54 -27.77 -21.25
C ARG A 349 -11.00 -27.69 -21.25
N ALA A 350 -10.41 -27.12 -22.30
CA ALA A 350 -8.96 -26.91 -22.39
C ALA A 350 -8.43 -25.90 -21.37
N GLY A 351 -9.29 -25.00 -20.87
CA GLY A 351 -8.96 -24.06 -19.80
C GLY A 351 -9.04 -24.65 -18.38
N LEU A 352 -9.51 -25.89 -18.22
CA LEU A 352 -9.57 -26.58 -16.92
C LEU A 352 -8.27 -27.36 -16.65
N PRO A 353 -7.80 -27.39 -15.40
CA PRO A 353 -6.56 -28.07 -15.02
C PRO A 353 -6.68 -29.60 -15.20
N LEU A 354 -5.51 -30.24 -15.40
CA LEU A 354 -5.37 -31.70 -15.43
C LEU A 354 -4.84 -32.16 -14.07
N GLY A 355 -5.72 -32.39 -13.11
CA GLY A 355 -5.38 -32.86 -11.75
C GLY A 355 -6.13 -32.14 -10.63
N PRO A 356 -5.67 -32.29 -9.37
CA PRO A 356 -6.31 -31.67 -8.21
C PRO A 356 -6.49 -30.16 -8.36
N VAL A 357 -7.69 -29.66 -8.06
CA VAL A 357 -8.02 -28.23 -8.18
C VAL A 357 -7.81 -27.56 -6.81
N PRO A 358 -6.96 -26.50 -6.74
CA PRO A 358 -6.82 -25.69 -5.54
C PRO A 358 -8.17 -25.18 -5.04
N GLU A 359 -8.38 -25.14 -3.72
CA GLU A 359 -9.66 -24.81 -3.09
C GLU A 359 -10.25 -23.48 -3.57
N ASP A 360 -9.41 -22.47 -3.71
CA ASP A 360 -9.74 -21.13 -4.22
C ASP A 360 -10.24 -21.11 -5.68
N GLN A 361 -9.99 -22.18 -6.44
CA GLN A 361 -10.36 -22.29 -7.84
C GLN A 361 -11.53 -23.26 -8.08
N ARG A 362 -11.96 -24.04 -7.07
CA ARG A 362 -12.96 -25.10 -7.22
C ARG A 362 -14.33 -24.60 -7.69
N GLU A 363 -14.77 -23.44 -7.20
CA GLU A 363 -16.03 -22.82 -7.65
C GLU A 363 -16.00 -22.47 -9.15
N THR A 364 -14.93 -21.79 -9.57
CA THR A 364 -14.74 -21.40 -10.98
C THR A 364 -14.57 -22.62 -11.88
N ALA A 365 -13.82 -23.63 -11.43
CA ALA A 365 -13.61 -24.88 -12.15
C ALA A 365 -14.91 -25.66 -12.32
N LEU A 366 -15.71 -25.81 -11.25
CA LEU A 366 -17.01 -26.47 -11.29
C LEU A 366 -17.96 -25.77 -12.26
N ALA A 367 -18.06 -24.44 -12.19
CA ALA A 367 -18.93 -23.65 -13.07
C ALA A 367 -18.50 -23.79 -14.54
N THR A 368 -17.20 -23.77 -14.80
CA THR A 368 -16.64 -23.89 -16.15
C THR A 368 -16.84 -25.30 -16.72
N ALA A 369 -16.64 -26.35 -15.91
CA ALA A 369 -16.91 -27.75 -16.29
C ALA A 369 -18.38 -27.96 -16.65
N ARG A 370 -19.31 -27.50 -15.81
CA ARG A 370 -20.76 -27.57 -16.09
C ARG A 370 -21.14 -26.84 -17.37
N ARG A 371 -20.54 -25.66 -17.62
CA ARG A 371 -20.79 -24.89 -18.86
C ARG A 371 -20.25 -25.60 -20.10
N ALA A 372 -19.06 -26.21 -20.01
CA ALA A 372 -18.50 -27.00 -21.10
C ALA A 372 -19.40 -28.19 -21.45
N GLY A 373 -19.89 -28.92 -20.44
CA GLY A 373 -20.88 -29.99 -20.63
C GLY A 373 -22.16 -29.48 -21.31
N ALA A 374 -22.79 -28.43 -20.77
CA ALA A 374 -24.02 -27.87 -21.34
C ALA A 374 -23.86 -27.52 -22.84
N LEU A 375 -22.76 -26.87 -23.23
CA LEU A 375 -22.48 -26.54 -24.63
C LEU A 375 -22.25 -27.79 -25.50
N ALA A 376 -21.58 -28.83 -24.96
CA ALA A 376 -21.40 -30.10 -25.67
C ALA A 376 -22.75 -30.82 -25.90
N SER A 377 -23.62 -30.81 -24.90
CA SER A 377 -24.99 -31.34 -25.01
C SER A 377 -25.85 -30.56 -26.01
N GLU A 378 -25.78 -29.22 -26.01
CA GLU A 378 -26.47 -28.41 -27.02
C GLU A 378 -25.97 -28.70 -28.44
N ALA A 379 -24.64 -28.80 -28.61
CA ALA A 379 -24.03 -29.15 -29.89
C ALA A 379 -24.53 -30.50 -30.41
N LEU A 380 -24.64 -31.50 -29.52
CA LEU A 380 -25.17 -32.81 -29.85
C LEU A 380 -26.63 -32.74 -30.31
N GLN A 381 -27.49 -32.02 -29.59
CA GLN A 381 -28.91 -31.89 -29.94
C GLN A 381 -29.12 -31.17 -31.27
N ILE A 382 -28.36 -30.12 -31.57
CA ILE A 382 -28.42 -29.42 -32.86
C ILE A 382 -27.95 -30.34 -33.98
N ALA A 383 -26.81 -31.03 -33.79
CA ALA A 383 -26.29 -31.97 -34.78
C ALA A 383 -27.29 -33.10 -35.10
N GLN A 384 -28.01 -33.63 -34.10
CA GLN A 384 -29.06 -34.62 -34.32
C GLN A 384 -30.22 -34.06 -35.16
N ARG A 385 -30.66 -32.83 -34.89
CA ARG A 385 -31.71 -32.16 -35.68
C ARG A 385 -31.25 -31.91 -37.11
N ASP A 386 -30.00 -31.48 -37.31
CA ASP A 386 -29.44 -31.24 -38.64
C ASP A 386 -29.41 -32.54 -39.48
N ILE A 387 -29.06 -33.67 -38.85
CA ILE A 387 -29.07 -34.98 -39.50
C ILE A 387 -30.50 -35.39 -39.88
N GLU A 388 -31.47 -35.22 -38.97
CA GLU A 388 -32.86 -35.59 -39.23
C GLU A 388 -33.47 -34.75 -40.36
N GLN A 389 -33.20 -33.45 -40.40
CA GLN A 389 -33.65 -32.55 -41.47
C GLN A 389 -32.99 -32.85 -42.82
N SER A 390 -31.80 -33.44 -42.81
CA SER A 390 -31.05 -33.78 -44.02
C SER A 390 -31.42 -35.16 -44.60
N ARG A 391 -32.27 -35.94 -43.90
CA ARG A 391 -32.79 -37.21 -44.45
C ARG A 391 -33.84 -36.91 -45.54
N PRO A 392 -33.71 -37.47 -46.75
CA PRO A 392 -34.76 -37.38 -47.75
C PRO A 392 -36.04 -38.02 -47.22
N ASN A 393 -37.19 -37.35 -47.37
CA ASN A 393 -38.51 -37.96 -47.19
C ASN A 393 -38.73 -39.02 -48.28
N ASP A 394 -38.19 -40.22 -48.09
CA ASP A 394 -38.46 -41.40 -48.91
C ASP A 394 -39.75 -42.09 -48.42
N TRP A 395 -40.84 -41.32 -48.40
CA TRP A 395 -42.20 -41.88 -48.39
C TRP A 395 -42.85 -41.50 -49.72
N GLY A 396 -42.61 -42.39 -50.68
CA GLY A 396 -43.08 -42.34 -52.05
C GLY A 396 -44.57 -42.07 -52.18
N ASN A 397 -44.87 -40.96 -52.83
CA ASN A 397 -46.10 -40.70 -53.54
C ASN A 397 -46.09 -41.54 -54.82
N ASP A 398 -46.62 -42.76 -54.77
CA ASP A 398 -46.94 -43.55 -55.96
C ASP A 398 -48.20 -44.40 -55.75
N GLY A 399 -49.27 -44.04 -56.46
CA GLY A 399 -50.12 -45.02 -57.14
C GLY A 399 -51.37 -45.57 -56.43
N ARG A 400 -52.53 -45.08 -56.90
CA ARG A 400 -53.74 -45.84 -57.25
C ARG A 400 -54.48 -46.66 -56.16
N GLY A 401 -55.74 -46.24 -55.95
CA GLY A 401 -56.88 -47.13 -56.24
C GLY A 401 -57.47 -47.96 -55.08
N GLY A 402 -58.54 -47.42 -54.51
CA GLY A 402 -59.81 -48.12 -54.24
C GLY A 402 -59.84 -49.50 -53.56
N GLY A 403 -60.49 -49.55 -52.40
CA GLY A 403 -61.54 -50.55 -52.14
C GLY A 403 -61.32 -51.60 -51.05
N TYR A 404 -62.28 -51.62 -50.11
CA TYR A 404 -62.86 -52.77 -49.38
C TYR A 404 -62.11 -53.44 -48.21
N GLY A 405 -62.90 -53.72 -47.16
CA GLY A 405 -62.76 -54.88 -46.25
C GLY A 405 -62.16 -54.55 -44.88
N ARG A 406 -62.95 -54.26 -43.83
CA ARG A 406 -63.69 -55.20 -42.95
C ARG A 406 -62.79 -56.23 -42.24
N GLY A 407 -62.59 -56.00 -40.93
CA GLY A 407 -62.86 -57.01 -39.90
C GLY A 407 -61.71 -57.88 -39.39
N GLY A 408 -61.29 -57.60 -38.15
CA GLY A 408 -61.30 -58.57 -37.04
C GLY A 408 -60.21 -59.64 -36.96
N GLY A 409 -59.57 -59.74 -35.79
CA GLY A 409 -59.14 -61.03 -35.22
C GLY A 409 -57.66 -61.18 -34.88
N MET A 410 -57.32 -60.86 -33.62
CA MET A 410 -56.53 -61.64 -32.67
C MET A 410 -55.36 -62.53 -33.18
N GLY A 411 -54.14 -62.29 -32.68
CA GLY A 411 -53.12 -63.35 -32.60
C GLY A 411 -51.65 -62.92 -32.52
N GLY A 412 -51.16 -62.63 -31.30
CA GLY A 412 -49.85 -63.05 -30.75
C GLY A 412 -48.51 -62.72 -31.43
N GLY A 413 -47.62 -62.04 -30.69
CA GLY A 413 -46.21 -62.46 -30.58
C GLY A 413 -45.11 -61.45 -30.95
N ASN A 414 -44.38 -60.98 -29.91
CA ASN A 414 -43.01 -60.43 -29.85
C ASN A 414 -42.73 -59.06 -30.50
N MET A 415 -42.58 -57.98 -29.71
CA MET A 415 -41.37 -57.54 -28.98
C MET A 415 -40.09 -57.51 -29.83
N VAL A 416 -39.71 -56.32 -30.34
CA VAL A 416 -38.47 -55.59 -30.00
C VAL A 416 -38.64 -54.14 -30.47
N GLY A 417 -38.72 -53.22 -29.52
CA GLY A 417 -38.83 -51.78 -29.74
C GLY A 417 -38.85 -51.06 -28.38
N GLY A 418 -37.68 -50.84 -27.80
CA GLY A 418 -37.49 -49.97 -26.63
C GLY A 418 -36.62 -48.79 -27.05
N MET A 419 -37.12 -47.55 -27.04
CA MET A 419 -37.32 -46.72 -25.84
C MET A 419 -36.06 -46.67 -24.97
N LEU A 420 -35.15 -45.76 -25.31
CA LEU A 420 -34.12 -45.25 -24.40
C LEU A 420 -34.48 -43.81 -24.06
N GLY A 421 -35.34 -43.66 -23.06
CA GLY A 421 -35.67 -42.42 -22.40
C GLY A 421 -35.54 -42.61 -20.90
N GLY A 422 -34.67 -41.81 -20.28
CA GLY A 422 -34.75 -41.39 -18.88
C GLY A 422 -34.62 -42.46 -17.80
N LEU A 423 -33.42 -42.56 -17.22
CA LEU A 423 -33.29 -42.90 -15.80
C LEU A 423 -32.47 -41.83 -15.09
N VAL A 424 -33.20 -40.98 -14.36
CA VAL A 424 -32.80 -40.46 -13.05
C VAL A 424 -32.69 -41.66 -12.11
N ILE A 425 -31.60 -41.77 -11.35
CA ILE A 425 -31.50 -42.22 -9.94
C ILE A 425 -30.01 -42.39 -9.60
N GLY A 426 -29.57 -41.68 -8.56
CA GLY A 426 -28.22 -41.77 -8.00
C GLY A 426 -28.05 -40.96 -6.71
N SER A 427 -29.09 -40.89 -5.88
CA SER A 427 -29.00 -40.44 -4.49
C SER A 427 -30.00 -41.27 -3.67
N LEU A 428 -29.52 -41.84 -2.55
CA LEU A 428 -30.21 -42.71 -1.58
C LEU A 428 -30.08 -44.22 -1.82
N LEU A 429 -29.06 -44.83 -1.21
CA LEU A 429 -29.13 -46.07 -0.41
C LEU A 429 -27.69 -46.53 -0.10
N GLY A 430 -27.20 -46.13 1.08
CA GLY A 430 -25.92 -46.55 1.63
C GLY A 430 -26.05 -46.64 3.14
N ASP A 431 -26.97 -47.49 3.60
CA ASP A 431 -27.06 -47.89 5.01
C ASP A 431 -27.77 -49.24 5.07
N ILE A 432 -27.01 -50.34 5.04
CA ILE A 432 -27.36 -51.69 5.51
C ILE A 432 -26.19 -52.68 5.23
N PHE A 433 -25.51 -53.05 6.32
CA PHE A 433 -24.54 -54.15 6.52
C PHE A 433 -23.12 -54.05 5.94
N ASP A 434 -22.16 -53.68 6.79
CA ASP A 434 -21.10 -54.64 7.17
C ASP A 434 -20.62 -54.36 8.61
N GLY A 435 -20.25 -55.44 9.32
CA GLY A 435 -19.89 -55.45 10.74
C GLY A 435 -18.39 -55.37 11.01
#